data_AF-A0A8D5AGV3-F1
#
_entry.id   AF-A0A8D5AGV3-F1
#
_cell.length_a   1.000
_cell.length_b   1.000
_cell.length_c   1.000
_cell.angle_alpha   90.00
_cell.angle_beta   90.00
_cell.angle_gamma   90.00
#
_symmetry.space_group_name_H-M   'P 1'
#
loop_
_entity.id
_entity.type
_entity.pdbx_description
1 polymer ?
#
loop_
_entity_poly.entity_id
_entity_poly.type
_entity_poly.pdbx_seq_one_letter_code
_entity_poly.pdbx_strand_id
1 'polypeptide(L)' 'MKDTEGWTHLGQAGKFIKNQNPAITPKIYGLASLREVLVTSEAFDIREEGTTILYRSKVRYVEVLING' A
#
# COMPACT_ATOMS: atom_id res chain seq x y z
N MET A 1 0.86 -1.46 13.08
CA MET A 1 2.33 -1.64 13.08
C MET A 1 2.70 -2.33 11.79
N LYS A 2 3.75 -1.86 11.10
CA LYS A 2 4.47 -2.71 10.15
C LYS A 2 5.12 -3.84 10.95
N ASP A 3 5.28 -5.02 10.37
CA ASP A 3 6.24 -5.96 10.94
C ASP A 3 7.67 -5.40 10.79
N THR A 4 8.64 -6.08 11.39
CA THR A 4 10.07 -5.70 11.30
C THR A 4 10.63 -5.77 9.87
N GLU A 5 9.89 -6.33 8.92
CA GLU A 5 10.28 -6.50 7.51
C GLU A 5 9.54 -5.56 6.55
N GLY A 6 8.68 -4.68 7.08
CA GLY A 6 7.97 -3.65 6.32
C GLY A 6 6.67 -4.11 5.65
N TRP A 7 6.15 -5.31 5.96
CA TRP A 7 4.86 -5.77 5.45
C TRP A 7 3.70 -5.13 6.21
N THR A 8 2.57 -4.97 5.52
CA THR A 8 1.33 -4.49 6.10
C THR A 8 0.11 -5.20 5.50
N HIS A 9 -0.95 -5.34 6.30
CA HIS A 9 -2.21 -5.91 5.83
C HIS A 9 -2.95 -4.95 4.90
N LEU A 10 -3.65 -5.49 3.89
CA LEU A 10 -4.47 -4.70 2.96
C LEU A 10 -5.45 -3.74 3.66
N GLY A 11 -6.15 -4.24 4.69
CA GLY A 11 -7.11 -3.44 5.45
C GLY A 11 -6.47 -2.26 6.16
N GLN A 12 -5.22 -2.39 6.62
CA GLN A 12 -4.50 -1.31 7.28
C GLN A 12 -3.94 -0.31 6.26
N ALA A 13 -3.43 -0.78 5.12
CA ALA A 13 -3.04 0.09 4.00
C ALA A 13 -4.23 0.94 3.53
N GLY A 14 -5.40 0.32 3.35
CA GLY A 14 -6.63 1.03 2.98
C GLY A 14 -7.06 2.08 4.00
N LYS A 15 -6.98 1.77 5.30
CA LYS A 15 -7.24 2.75 6.37
C LYS A 15 -6.26 3.91 6.35
N PHE A 16 -4.97 3.64 6.17
CA PHE A 16 -3.93 4.68 6.11
C PHE A 16 -4.18 5.65 4.95
N ILE A 17 -4.42 5.13 3.75
CA ILE A 17 -4.71 5.93 2.54
C ILE A 17 -5.96 6.80 2.76
N LYS A 18 -7.04 6.22 3.32
CA LYS A 18 -8.27 6.96 3.61
C LYS A 18 -8.08 8.04 4.69
N ASN A 19 -7.24 7.79 5.68
CA ASN A 19 -6.96 8.79 6.72
C ASN A 19 -6.16 9.98 6.18
N GLN A 20 -5.29 9.78 5.19
CA GLN A 20 -4.56 10.88 4.55
C GLN A 20 -5.45 11.72 3.63
N ASN A 21 -6.40 11.09 2.93
CA ASN A 21 -7.37 11.77 2.11
C ASN A 21 -8.75 11.12 2.28
N PRO A 22 -9.61 11.62 3.18
CA PRO A 22 -10.92 11.02 3.45
C PRO A 22 -11.88 11.00 2.24
N ALA A 23 -11.67 11.91 1.29
CA ALA A 23 -12.45 11.98 0.04
C ALA A 23 -12.01 10.93 -0.98
N ILE A 24 -10.88 10.26 -0.75
CA ILE A 24 -10.39 9.21 -1.63
C ILE A 24 -11.36 8.03 -1.57
N THR A 25 -11.98 7.74 -2.70
CA THR A 25 -12.78 6.55 -2.89
C THR A 25 -12.25 5.81 -4.11
N PRO A 26 -12.23 4.48 -4.14
CA PRO A 26 -11.79 3.74 -5.34
C PRO A 26 -12.60 4.13 -6.59
N LYS A 27 -13.87 4.49 -6.38
CA LYS A 27 -14.87 4.80 -7.41
C LYS A 27 -14.50 6.01 -8.26
N ILE A 28 -13.92 7.07 -7.68
CA ILE A 28 -13.55 8.28 -8.41
C ILE A 28 -12.39 8.08 -9.40
N TYR A 29 -11.67 6.96 -9.27
CA TYR A 29 -10.57 6.59 -10.16
C TYR A 29 -10.90 5.38 -11.05
N GLY A 30 -12.16 4.93 -11.09
CA GLY A 30 -12.58 3.76 -11.88
C GLY A 30 -12.05 2.43 -11.35
N LEU A 31 -11.64 2.37 -10.08
CA LEU A 31 -11.00 1.20 -9.48
C LEU A 31 -12.05 0.30 -8.84
N ALA A 32 -12.15 -0.97 -9.25
CA ALA A 32 -13.16 -1.89 -8.69
C ALA A 32 -12.80 -2.33 -7.26
N SER A 33 -11.51 -2.40 -6.92
CA SER A 33 -11.05 -2.60 -5.53
C SER A 33 -9.63 -2.07 -5.30
N LEU A 34 -9.32 -1.69 -4.05
CA LEU A 34 -7.93 -1.34 -3.66
C LEU A 34 -6.96 -2.51 -3.94
N ARG A 35 -7.41 -3.75 -3.84
CA ARG A 35 -6.59 -4.94 -4.16
C ARG A 35 -6.13 -4.90 -5.61
N GLU A 36 -7.04 -4.75 -6.56
CA GLU A 36 -6.70 -4.70 -7.99
C GLU A 36 -5.74 -3.56 -8.30
N VAL A 37 -5.92 -2.41 -7.66
CA VAL A 37 -5.03 -1.26 -7.84
C VAL A 37 -3.60 -1.60 -7.42
N LEU A 38 -3.47 -2.15 -6.21
CA LEU A 38 -2.15 -2.48 -5.66
C LEU A 38 -1.47 -3.57 -6.49
N VAL A 39 -2.22 -4.57 -6.97
CA VAL A 39 -1.73 -5.63 -7.88
C VAL A 39 -1.28 -5.03 -9.21
N THR A 40 -2.15 -4.29 -9.90
CA THR A 40 -1.87 -3.75 -11.25
C THR A 40 -0.82 -2.65 -11.25
N SER A 41 -0.65 -1.93 -10.13
CA SER A 41 0.37 -0.87 -10.03
C SER A 41 1.80 -1.38 -10.12
N GLU A 42 2.02 -2.69 -9.87
CA GLU A 42 3.32 -3.34 -9.71
C GLU A 42 4.24 -2.70 -8.65
N ALA A 43 3.77 -1.69 -7.92
CA ALA A 43 4.55 -0.91 -6.96
C ALA A 43 4.75 -1.62 -5.61
N PHE A 44 4.13 -2.78 -5.42
CA PHE A 44 4.14 -3.53 -4.18
C PHE A 44 4.56 -4.99 -4.42
N ASP A 45 5.33 -5.53 -3.48
CA ASP A 45 5.43 -6.97 -3.29
C ASP A 45 4.18 -7.46 -2.57
N ILE A 46 3.68 -8.62 -2.99
CA ILE A 46 2.45 -9.21 -2.48
C ILE A 46 2.75 -10.62 -1.98
N ARG A 47 2.28 -10.93 -0.78
CA ARG A 47 2.41 -12.26 -0.17
C ARG A 47 1.04 -12.71 0.34
N GLU A 48 0.69 -13.96 0.05
CA GLU A 48 -0.52 -14.60 0.55
C GLU A 48 -0.16 -15.60 1.66
N GLU A 49 -0.78 -15.46 2.82
CA GLU A 49 -0.59 -16.32 4.00
C GLU A 49 -1.97 -16.79 4.49
N GLY A 50 -2.38 -17.98 4.03
CA GLY A 50 -3.72 -18.51 4.29
C GLY A 50 -4.80 -17.60 3.69
N THR A 51 -5.63 -16.98 4.55
CA THR A 51 -6.67 -16.02 4.15
C THR A 51 -6.21 -14.57 4.17
N THR A 52 -4.95 -14.32 4.56
CA THR A 52 -4.40 -12.97 4.70
C THR A 52 -3.55 -12.61 3.49
N ILE A 53 -3.74 -11.39 2.97
CA ILE A 53 -2.87 -10.81 1.96
C ILE A 53 -2.06 -9.67 2.57
N LEU A 54 -0.74 -9.79 2.47
CA LEU A 54 0.26 -8.84 2.92
C LEU A 54 0.86 -8.10 1.73
N TYR A 55 1.13 -6.81 1.93
CA TYR A 55 1.71 -5.92 0.94
C TYR A 55 2.94 -5.24 1.52
N ARG A 56 3.97 -5.07 0.70
CA ARG A 56 5.16 -4.28 1.03
C ARG A 56 5.51 -3.38 -0.14
N SER A 57 5.78 -2.11 0.11
CA SER A 57 6.19 -1.16 -0.93
C SER A 57 7.51 -1.61 -1.57
N LYS A 58 7.57 -1.65 -2.91
CA LYS A 58 8.85 -1.77 -3.65
C LYS A 58 9.62 -0.45 -3.67
N VAL A 59 8.96 0.68 -3.41
CA VAL A 59 9.62 1.97 -3.28
C VAL A 59 10.53 1.90 -2.06
N ARG A 60 11.83 1.72 -2.32
CA ARG A 60 12.88 1.99 -1.35
C ARG A 60 12.99 3.51 -1.28
N TYR A 61 12.82 4.07 -0.09
CA TYR A 61 13.21 5.45 0.14
C TYR A 61 14.70 5.53 -0.20
N VAL A 62 15.04 6.22 -1.29
CA VAL A 62 16.38 6.77 -1.45
C VAL A 62 16.37 7.96 -0.52
N GLU A 63 17.13 7.90 0.58
CA GLU A 63 17.42 9.11 1.34
C GLU A 63 18.12 10.07 0.39
N VAL A 64 17.38 11.05 -0.11
CA VAL A 64 17.99 12.19 -0.78
C VAL A 64 18.70 12.95 0.34
N LEU A 65 20.01 12.72 0.47
CA LEU A 65 20.88 13.56 1.29
C LEU A 65 20.79 14.98 0.72
N ILE A 66 19.92 15.79 1.30
CA ILE A 66 19.97 17.23 1.09
C ILE A 66 21.18 17.70 1.90
N ASN A 67 22.33 17.76 1.23
CA ASN A 67 23.50 18.46 1.73
C ASN A 67 23.17 19.96 1.70
N GLY A 68 22.71 20.49 2.84
CA GLY A 68 22.65 21.91 3.14
C GLY A 68 23.86 22.32 3.97
#